data_AF-A0A2C7A9S5-F1
#
_entry.id   AF-A0A2C7A9S5-F1
#
_cell.length_a   1.000
_cell.length_b   1.000
_cell.length_c   1.000
_cell.angle_alpha   90.00
_cell.angle_beta   90.00
_cell.angle_gamma   90.00
#
_symmetry.space_group_name_H-M   'P 1'
#
loop_
_entity.id
_entity.type
_entity.pdbx_description
1 polymer ?
#
loop_
_entity_poly.entity_id
_entity_poly.type
_entity_poly.pdbx_seq_one_letter_code
_entity_poly.pdbx_strand_id
1 'polypeptide(L)'
;MPMRAFRLVTVSLEAERVLLGLQAKRMAVKVAMGAVAALFGFAAFAMAHLLVWLALEPHLGPLGRAGAILAGDLVIAGLLVMLALRDNPSRQEIEARMLRDNAISQARASFGLLPMLGGVARSPLLGVIIGMLSRRKRD
;
A
#
# COMPACT_ATOMS: atom_id res chain seq x y z
N MET A 1 -38.14 9.37 8.56
CA MET A 1 -37.27 8.55 7.68
C MET A 1 -35.78 8.39 8.10
N PRO A 2 -35.28 8.80 9.29
CA PRO A 2 -33.85 8.65 9.62
C PRO A 2 -33.45 7.21 10.00
N MET A 3 -34.36 6.39 10.56
CA MET A 3 -34.04 5.04 11.04
C MET A 3 -33.61 4.07 9.92
N ARG A 4 -34.09 4.27 8.68
CA ARG A 4 -33.67 3.43 7.54
C ARG A 4 -32.24 3.73 7.10
N ALA A 5 -31.81 4.99 7.17
CA ALA A 5 -30.45 5.38 6.83
C ALA A 5 -29.43 4.81 7.82
N PHE A 6 -29.70 4.88 9.13
CA PHE A 6 -28.82 4.29 10.15
C PHE A 6 -28.70 2.77 10.00
N ARG A 7 -29.80 2.07 9.68
CA ARG A 7 -29.79 0.61 9.49
C ARG A 7 -28.99 0.17 8.27
N LEU A 8 -28.99 0.96 7.20
CA LEU A 8 -28.17 0.70 6.02
C LEU A 8 -26.67 0.88 6.32
N VAL A 9 -26.31 1.90 7.11
CA VAL A 9 -24.93 2.16 7.54
C VAL A 9 -24.40 1.06 8.46
N THR A 10 -25.21 0.56 9.39
CA THR A 10 -24.79 -0.54 10.27
C THR A 10 -24.60 -1.83 9.48
N VAL A 11 -25.50 -2.13 8.54
CA VAL A 11 -25.39 -3.34 7.69
C VAL A 11 -24.18 -3.26 6.77
N SER A 12 -23.85 -2.09 6.22
CA SER A 12 -22.64 -1.93 5.40
C SER A 12 -21.36 -2.11 6.21
N LEU A 13 -21.29 -1.55 7.43
CA LEU A 13 -20.13 -1.72 8.33
C LEU A 13 -19.92 -3.18 8.73
N GLU A 14 -21.01 -3.92 8.95
CA GLU A 14 -20.95 -5.32 9.35
C GLU A 14 -20.49 -6.21 8.18
N ALA A 15 -20.96 -5.93 6.96
CA ALA A 15 -20.47 -6.57 5.75
C ALA A 15 -18.98 -6.28 5.48
N GLU A 16 -18.53 -5.04 5.72
CA GLU A 16 -17.14 -4.63 5.54
C GLU A 16 -16.20 -5.31 6.55
N ARG A 17 -16.63 -5.49 7.80
CA ARG A 17 -15.90 -6.29 8.80
C ARG A 17 -15.71 -7.74 8.36
N VAL A 18 -16.75 -8.38 7.82
CA VAL A 18 -16.65 -9.76 7.32
C VAL A 18 -15.69 -9.84 6.14
N LEU A 19 -15.74 -8.89 5.20
CA LEU A 19 -14.82 -8.82 4.07
C LEU A 19 -13.37 -8.65 4.51
N LEU A 20 -13.10 -7.75 5.46
CA LEU A 20 -11.76 -7.54 6.04
C LEU A 20 -11.24 -8.80 6.74
N GLY A 21 -12.08 -9.51 7.49
CA GLY A 21 -11.71 -10.78 8.14
C GLY A 21 -11.34 -11.87 7.13
N LEU A 22 -12.12 -11.99 6.05
CA LEU A 22 -11.82 -12.94 4.96
C LEU A 22 -10.53 -12.59 4.22
N GLN A 23 -10.27 -11.32 3.96
CA GLN A 23 -9.02 -10.85 3.36
C GLN A 23 -7.82 -11.09 4.27
N ALA A 24 -7.94 -10.78 5.56
CA ALA A 24 -6.90 -11.01 6.56
C ALA A 24 -6.50 -12.49 6.65
N LYS A 25 -7.48 -13.41 6.66
CA LYS A 25 -7.21 -14.86 6.68
C LYS A 25 -6.47 -15.32 5.43
N ARG A 26 -6.90 -14.87 4.23
CA ARG A 26 -6.21 -15.20 2.97
C ARG A 26 -4.79 -14.67 2.94
N MET A 27 -4.59 -13.45 3.43
CA MET A 27 -3.26 -12.83 3.51
C MET A 27 -2.36 -13.56 4.50
N ALA A 28 -2.87 -13.93 5.67
CA ALA A 28 -2.13 -14.69 6.66
C ALA A 28 -1.63 -16.04 6.12
N VAL A 29 -2.48 -16.79 5.42
CA VAL A 29 -2.09 -18.06 4.79
C VAL A 29 -1.03 -17.82 3.71
N LYS A 30 -1.21 -16.81 2.85
CA LYS A 30 -0.23 -16.47 1.81
C LYS A 30 1.12 -16.08 2.39
N VAL A 31 1.13 -15.27 3.46
CA VAL A 31 2.36 -14.85 4.13
C VAL A 31 3.05 -16.04 4.80
N ALA A 32 2.29 -16.89 5.50
CA ALA A 32 2.84 -18.09 6.13
C ALA A 32 3.43 -19.06 5.11
N MET A 33 2.69 -19.39 4.04
CA MET A 33 3.18 -20.26 2.98
C MET A 33 4.36 -19.62 2.21
N GLY A 34 4.30 -18.31 1.98
CA GLY A 34 5.41 -17.56 1.37
C GLY A 34 6.67 -17.59 2.22
N ALA A 35 6.55 -17.46 3.54
CA ALA A 35 7.68 -17.55 4.46
C ALA A 35 8.30 -18.96 4.47
N VAL A 36 7.47 -20.01 4.49
CA VAL A 36 7.93 -21.40 4.39
C VAL A 36 8.64 -21.63 3.04
N ALA A 37 8.03 -21.18 1.94
CA ALA A 37 8.63 -21.29 0.61
C ALA A 37 9.98 -20.55 0.52
N ALA A 38 10.09 -19.35 1.11
CA ALA A 38 11.34 -18.61 1.18
C ALA A 38 12.42 -19.35 1.98
N LEU A 39 12.05 -19.95 3.12
CA LEU A 39 12.97 -20.76 3.93
C LEU A 39 13.51 -21.97 3.15
N PHE A 40 12.63 -22.73 2.50
CA PHE A 40 13.03 -23.86 1.67
C PHE A 40 13.84 -23.43 0.45
N GLY A 41 13.48 -22.32 -0.18
CA GLY A 41 14.24 -21.74 -1.28
C GLY A 41 15.67 -21.38 -0.89
N PHE A 42 15.85 -20.76 0.29
CA PHE A 42 17.17 -20.44 0.82
C PHE A 42 18.00 -21.69 1.11
N ALA A 43 17.40 -22.70 1.77
CA ALA A 43 18.06 -23.97 2.03
C ALA A 43 18.47 -24.69 0.74
N ALA A 44 17.59 -24.72 -0.27
CA ALA A 44 17.87 -25.30 -1.58
C ALA A 44 19.00 -24.55 -2.31
N PHE A 45 19.01 -23.22 -2.25
CA PHE A 45 20.05 -22.38 -2.85
C PHE A 45 21.43 -22.65 -2.21
N ALA A 46 21.49 -22.75 -0.89
CA ALA A 46 22.71 -23.12 -0.17
C ALA A 46 23.20 -24.52 -0.53
N MET A 47 22.29 -25.50 -0.65
CA MET A 47 22.67 -26.84 -1.12
C MET A 47 23.13 -26.86 -2.57
N ALA A 48 22.54 -26.05 -3.45
CA ALA A 48 23.00 -25.92 -4.83
C ALA A 48 24.45 -25.41 -4.90
N HIS A 49 24.83 -24.47 -4.02
CA HIS A 49 26.22 -24.01 -3.91
C HIS A 49 27.19 -25.13 -3.53
N LEU A 50 26.82 -25.96 -2.55
CA LEU A 50 27.63 -27.11 -2.15
C LEU A 50 27.75 -28.14 -3.28
N LEU A 51 26.66 -28.40 -4.01
CA LEU A 51 26.70 -29.30 -5.16
C LEU A 51 27.60 -28.77 -6.27
N VAL A 52 27.52 -27.48 -6.59
CA VAL A 52 28.39 -26.85 -7.59
C VAL A 52 29.85 -26.89 -7.14
N TRP A 53 30.13 -26.62 -5.86
CA TRP A 53 31.47 -26.73 -5.30
C TRP A 53 32.07 -28.13 -5.45
N LEU A 54 31.31 -29.17 -5.11
CA LEU A 54 31.72 -30.57 -5.26
C LEU A 54 31.85 -30.99 -6.73
N ALA A 55 30.95 -30.53 -7.61
CA ALA A 55 31.02 -30.84 -9.03
C ALA A 55 32.23 -30.21 -9.73
N LEU A 56 32.68 -29.05 -9.26
CA LEU A 56 33.85 -28.36 -9.77
C LEU A 56 35.17 -28.85 -9.14
N GLU A 57 35.09 -29.69 -8.10
CA GLU A 57 36.25 -30.24 -7.41
C GLU A 57 37.30 -30.92 -8.30
N PRO A 58 36.92 -31.80 -9.26
CA PRO A 58 37.88 -32.48 -10.11
C PRO A 58 38.52 -31.56 -11.17
N HIS A 59 37.95 -30.38 -11.43
CA HIS A 59 38.32 -29.54 -12.58
C HIS A 59 39.07 -28.27 -12.20
N LEU A 60 38.81 -27.72 -11.00
CA LEU A 60 39.30 -26.42 -10.59
C LEU A 60 39.94 -26.46 -9.19
N GLY A 61 40.99 -25.67 -9.00
CA GLY A 61 41.51 -25.37 -7.67
C GLY A 61 40.54 -24.52 -6.84
N PRO A 62 40.75 -24.39 -5.52
CA PRO A 62 39.80 -23.72 -4.61
C PRO A 62 39.42 -22.29 -5.04
N LEU A 63 40.40 -21.51 -5.53
CA LEU A 63 40.16 -20.15 -6.02
C LEU A 63 39.28 -20.12 -7.28
N GLY A 64 39.49 -21.08 -8.19
CA GLY A 64 38.70 -21.20 -9.42
C GLY A 64 37.25 -21.60 -9.15
N ARG A 65 37.02 -22.50 -8.18
CA ARG A 65 35.67 -22.89 -7.74
C ARG A 65 34.91 -21.69 -7.16
N ALA A 66 35.55 -20.94 -6.26
CA ALA A 66 34.96 -19.75 -5.65
C ALA A 66 34.63 -18.69 -6.71
N GLY A 67 35.54 -18.45 -7.67
CA GLY A 67 35.31 -17.52 -8.78
C GLY A 67 34.14 -17.93 -9.68
N ALA A 68 34.02 -19.22 -10.00
CA ALA A 68 32.92 -19.73 -10.82
C ALA A 68 31.55 -19.59 -10.14
N ILE A 69 31.47 -19.89 -8.85
CA ILE A 69 30.24 -19.70 -8.06
C ILE A 69 29.86 -18.22 -8.00
N LEU A 70 30.82 -17.34 -7.67
CA LEU A 70 30.59 -15.89 -7.61
C LEU A 70 30.10 -15.34 -8.96
N ALA A 71 30.69 -15.78 -10.07
CA ALA A 71 30.25 -15.36 -11.41
C ALA A 71 28.80 -15.80 -11.69
N GLY A 72 28.44 -17.03 -11.31
CA GLY A 72 27.06 -17.52 -11.40
C GLY A 72 26.09 -16.69 -10.57
N ASP A 73 26.46 -16.38 -9.32
CA ASP A 73 25.64 -15.56 -8.42
C ASP A 73 25.42 -14.15 -8.96
N LEU A 74 26.45 -13.52 -9.53
CA LEU A 74 26.33 -12.20 -10.14
C LEU A 74 25.38 -12.21 -11.35
N VAL A 75 25.41 -13.27 -12.17
CA VAL A 75 24.47 -13.43 -13.28
C VAL A 75 23.04 -13.58 -12.76
N ILE A 76 22.81 -14.46 -11.78
CA ILE A 76 21.47 -14.67 -11.21
C ILE A 76 20.97 -13.39 -10.53
N ALA A 77 21.80 -12.73 -9.73
CA ALA A 77 21.47 -11.48 -9.07
C ALA A 77 21.14 -10.38 -10.09
N GLY A 78 21.93 -10.26 -11.16
CA GLY A 78 21.66 -9.32 -12.26
C GLY A 78 20.31 -9.58 -12.93
N LEU A 79 19.97 -10.85 -13.21
CA LEU A 79 18.68 -11.24 -13.78
C LEU A 79 17.52 -10.93 -12.82
N LEU A 80 17.67 -11.23 -11.53
CA LEU A 80 16.66 -10.95 -10.52
C LEU A 80 16.44 -9.44 -10.33
N VAL A 81 17.52 -8.65 -10.33
CA VAL A 81 17.43 -7.18 -10.30
C VAL A 81 16.73 -6.67 -11.55
N MET A 82 17.07 -7.18 -12.73
CA MET A 82 16.41 -6.78 -13.97
C MET A 82 14.92 -7.15 -13.98
N LEU A 83 14.54 -8.30 -13.42
CA LEU A 83 13.14 -8.72 -13.26
C LEU A 83 12.41 -7.89 -12.20
N ALA A 84 13.07 -7.54 -11.10
CA ALA A 84 12.52 -6.70 -10.05
C ALA A 84 12.33 -5.25 -10.51
N LEU A 85 13.28 -4.72 -11.29
CA LEU A 85 13.17 -3.40 -11.91
C LEU A 85 12.15 -3.37 -13.06
N ARG A 86 11.76 -4.53 -13.59
CA ARG A 86 10.64 -4.67 -14.51
C ARG A 86 9.33 -4.63 -13.72
N ASP A 87 9.10 -3.51 -13.03
CA ASP A 87 7.87 -3.19 -12.33
C ASP A 87 6.71 -3.13 -13.34
N ASN A 88 6.02 -4.25 -13.52
CA ASN A 88 4.66 -4.24 -14.04
C ASN A 88 3.75 -4.08 -12.83
N PRO A 89 3.10 -2.92 -12.64
CA PRO A 89 2.20 -2.72 -11.52
C PRO A 89 1.13 -3.81 -11.55
N SER A 90 1.10 -4.64 -10.52
CA SER A 90 0.18 -5.77 -10.48
C SER A 90 -1.26 -5.25 -10.48
N ARG A 91 -2.22 -6.02 -11.01
CA ARG A 91 -3.66 -5.63 -10.95
C ARG A 91 -4.11 -5.26 -9.54
N GLN A 92 -3.56 -5.91 -8.51
CA GLN A 92 -3.85 -5.62 -7.11
C GLN A 92 -3.27 -4.27 -6.66
N GLU A 93 -2.10 -3.88 -7.18
CA GLU A 93 -1.49 -2.60 -6.89
C GLU A 93 -2.21 -1.45 -7.59
N ILE A 94 -2.69 -1.69 -8.82
CA ILE A 94 -3.53 -0.76 -9.57
C ILE A 94 -4.88 -0.58 -8.85
N GLU A 95 -5.53 -1.67 -8.44
CA GLU A 95 -6.77 -1.62 -7.67
C GLU A 95 -6.58 -0.94 -6.31
N ALA A 96 -5.48 -1.20 -5.60
CA ALA A 96 -5.18 -0.53 -4.34
C ALA A 96 -4.92 0.97 -4.52
N ARG A 97 -4.21 1.37 -5.59
CA ARG A 97 -4.04 2.79 -5.97
C ARG A 97 -5.37 3.44 -6.32
N MET A 98 -6.19 2.78 -7.13
CA MET A 98 -7.53 3.27 -7.49
C MET A 98 -8.45 3.37 -6.27
N LEU A 99 -8.40 2.41 -5.35
CA LEU A 99 -9.21 2.45 -4.12
C LEU A 99 -8.76 3.59 -3.20
N ARG A 100 -7.45 3.78 -3.03
CA ARG A 100 -6.89 4.91 -2.27
C ARG A 100 -7.29 6.24 -2.90
N ASP A 101 -7.11 6.38 -4.21
CA ASP A 101 -7.38 7.63 -4.93
C ASP A 101 -8.89 7.94 -4.94
N ASN A 102 -9.75 6.92 -5.04
CA ASN A 102 -11.20 7.04 -4.86
C ASN A 102 -11.60 7.38 -3.42
N ALA A 103 -10.96 6.80 -2.41
CA ALA A 103 -11.22 7.13 -1.01
C ALA A 103 -10.80 8.58 -0.69
N ILE A 104 -9.66 9.03 -1.23
CA ILE A 104 -9.18 10.41 -1.09
C ILE A 104 -10.10 11.38 -1.84
N SER A 105 -10.57 11.03 -3.05
CA SER A 105 -11.48 11.89 -3.82
C SER A 105 -12.85 12.02 -3.14
N GLN A 106 -13.39 10.92 -2.61
CA GLN A 106 -14.64 10.92 -1.83
C GLN A 106 -14.47 11.67 -0.50
N ALA A 107 -13.35 11.52 0.19
CA ALA A 107 -13.05 12.31 1.39
C ALA A 107 -12.99 13.81 1.05
N ARG A 108 -12.32 14.22 -0.03
CA ARG A 108 -12.30 15.62 -0.48
C ARG A 108 -13.68 16.14 -0.85
N ALA A 109 -14.54 15.33 -1.47
CA ALA A 109 -15.92 15.72 -1.76
C ALA A 109 -16.74 15.91 -0.46
N SER A 110 -16.54 15.05 0.54
CA SER A 110 -17.17 15.17 1.86
C SER A 110 -16.64 16.36 2.67
N PHE A 111 -15.34 16.65 2.62
CA PHE A 111 -14.74 17.85 3.23
C PHE A 111 -15.02 19.12 2.42
N GLY A 112 -15.39 19.01 1.14
CA GLY A 112 -15.85 20.09 0.27
C GLY A 112 -17.19 20.70 0.66
N LEU A 113 -17.87 20.15 1.67
CA LEU A 113 -19.06 20.75 2.30
C LEU A 113 -18.72 21.71 3.45
N LEU A 114 -17.48 21.71 3.98
CA LEU A 114 -17.06 22.66 5.02
C LEU A 114 -16.97 24.13 4.56
N PRO A 115 -16.57 24.46 3.31
CA PRO A 115 -16.62 25.83 2.82
C PRO A 115 -18.03 26.42 2.79
N MET A 116 -19.09 25.60 2.70
CA MET A 116 -20.47 26.09 2.75
C MET A 116 -20.92 26.52 4.15
N LEU A 117 -20.33 25.97 5.21
CA LEU A 117 -20.51 26.48 6.58
C LEU A 117 -19.67 27.74 6.85
N GLY A 118 -18.50 27.87 6.21
CA GLY A 118 -17.66 29.08 6.27
C GLY A 118 -18.17 30.26 5.42
N GLY A 119 -19.01 29.99 4.42
CA GLY A 119 -19.58 31.01 3.52
C GLY A 119 -20.62 31.93 4.16
N VAL A 120 -21.28 31.50 5.24
CA VAL A 120 -22.26 32.34 5.97
C VAL A 120 -21.56 33.42 6.81
N ALA A 121 -20.29 33.21 7.20
CA ALA A 121 -19.52 34.17 7.99
C ALA A 121 -18.90 35.32 7.18
N ARG A 122 -19.01 35.29 5.83
CA ARG A 122 -18.45 36.30 4.92
C ARG A 122 -19.53 37.03 4.13
N SER A 123 -20.70 37.30 4.70
CA SER A 123 -21.61 38.25 4.07
C SER A 123 -21.08 39.68 4.31
N PRO A 124 -20.74 40.46 3.26
CA PRO A 124 -20.30 41.84 3.41
C PRO A 124 -21.39 42.74 4.03
N LEU A 125 -22.65 42.28 4.06
CA LEU A 125 -23.78 42.97 4.68
C LEU A 125 -23.69 43.00 6.22
N LEU A 126 -23.16 41.96 6.88
CA LEU A 126 -22.99 41.96 8.34
C LEU A 126 -21.90 42.92 8.82
N GLY A 127 -20.82 43.09 8.03
CA GLY A 127 -19.76 44.05 8.31
C GLY A 127 -20.22 45.51 8.23
N VAL A 128 -21.16 45.81 7.32
CA VAL A 128 -21.73 47.15 7.17
C VAL A 128 -22.66 47.49 8.35
N ILE A 129 -23.48 46.55 8.81
CA ILE A 129 -24.39 46.77 9.95
C ILE A 129 -23.60 46.96 11.25
N ILE A 130 -22.54 46.17 11.48
CA ILE A 130 -21.68 46.31 12.67
C ILE A 130 -20.86 47.60 12.61
N GLY A 131 -20.36 47.98 11.43
CA GLY A 131 -19.64 49.25 11.22
C GLY A 131 -20.50 50.50 11.42
N MET A 132 -21.80 50.44 11.14
CA MET A 132 -22.72 51.55 11.40
C MET A 132 -23.07 51.68 12.89
N LEU A 133 -23.12 50.57 13.65
CA LEU A 133 -23.36 50.59 15.09
C LEU A 133 -22.18 51.11 15.91
N SER A 134 -20.94 50.87 15.49
CA SER A 134 -19.75 51.33 16.22
C SER A 134 -19.44 52.82 16.03
N ARG A 135 -20.06 53.49 15.06
CA ARG A 135 -19.81 54.91 14.76
C ARG A 135 -20.65 55.88 15.60
N ARG A 136 -21.66 55.40 16.33
CA ARG A 136 -22.55 56.23 17.16
C ARG A 136 -22.06 56.44 18.61
N LYS A 137 -20.92 55.84 19.00
CA LYS A 137 -20.43 55.88 20.39
C LYS A 137 -19.23 56.83 20.59
N ARG A 138 -19.01 57.77 19.67
CA ARG A 138 -17.82 58.63 19.68
C ARG A 138 -18.08 60.13 19.51
N ASP A 139 -19.32 60.55 19.72
CA ASP A 139 -19.71 61.93 20.05
C ASP A 139 -20.44 61.90 21.40
#